data_AF-A0A821GM11-F1
#
_entry.id   AF-A0A821GM11-F1
#
_cell.length_a   1.000
_cell.length_b   1.000
_cell.length_c   1.000
_cell.angle_alpha   90.00
_cell.angle_beta   90.00
_cell.angle_gamma   90.00
#
_symmetry.space_group_name_H-M   'P 1'
#
loop_
_entity.id
_entity.type
_entity.pdbx_description
1 polymer ?
#
loop_
_entity_poly.entity_id
_entity_poly.type
_entity_poly.pdbx_seq_one_letter_code
_entity_poly.pdbx_strand_id
1 'polypeptide(L)'
;MAYFLITDSITTALLILLVVTFIYYLYRARKNNIFHRLGVPGPERIPVLGEMFHVIRKHMTMHDTDLVRQYGKVVGIYEGTAPALLVTDLDLVRNVLIKDSHVFINRRGMEGIGGPLEHSLIALKDEEWKNARSIVSPTFSSAKLKAMYTLMGEVGDTYRDRLLEYADKQELFNIN
;
A
#
# COMPACT_ATOMS: atom_id res chain seq x y z
N MET A 1 -55.31 3.36 7.03
CA MET A 1 -54.66 3.42 8.36
C MET A 1 -53.84 2.17 8.67
N ALA A 2 -54.40 0.96 8.57
CA ALA A 2 -53.67 -0.29 8.90
C ALA A 2 -52.39 -0.55 8.07
N TYR A 3 -52.39 -0.20 6.77
CA TYR A 3 -51.21 -0.38 5.89
C TYR A 3 -49.98 0.41 6.38
N PHE A 4 -50.16 1.65 6.83
CA PHE A 4 -49.08 2.50 7.36
C PHE A 4 -48.48 1.92 8.66
N LEU A 5 -49.32 1.42 9.56
CA LEU A 5 -48.85 0.81 10.83
C LEU A 5 -48.07 -0.49 10.60
N ILE A 6 -48.45 -1.27 9.58
CA ILE A 6 -47.76 -2.51 9.20
C ILE A 6 -46.41 -2.20 8.55
N THR A 7 -46.33 -1.20 7.65
CA THR A 7 -45.05 -0.80 7.04
C THR A 7 -44.07 -0.24 8.08
N ASP A 8 -44.54 0.50 9.08
CA ASP A 8 -43.71 1.03 10.18
C ASP A 8 -43.17 -0.09 11.09
N SER A 9 -43.97 -1.14 11.31
CA SER A 9 -43.55 -2.32 12.08
C SER A 9 -42.52 -3.18 11.33
N ILE A 10 -42.65 -3.29 10.00
CA ILE A 10 -41.70 -4.04 9.17
C ILE A 10 -40.37 -3.28 9.04
N THR A 11 -40.41 -1.96 8.83
CA THR A 11 -39.18 -1.15 8.71
C THR A 11 -38.39 -1.13 10.01
N THR A 12 -39.07 -1.02 11.17
CA THR A 12 -38.41 -1.10 12.48
C THR A 12 -37.80 -2.49 12.74
N ALA A 13 -38.49 -3.58 12.40
CA ALA A 13 -37.93 -4.92 12.50
C ALA A 13 -36.70 -5.14 11.61
N LEU A 14 -36.72 -4.64 10.37
CA LEU A 14 -35.56 -4.69 9.47
C LEU A 14 -34.38 -3.86 9.99
N LEU A 15 -34.65 -2.69 10.58
CA LEU A 15 -33.61 -1.85 11.19
C LEU A 15 -32.96 -2.56 12.38
N ILE A 16 -33.76 -3.18 13.26
CA ILE A 16 -33.24 -3.96 14.40
C ILE A 16 -32.39 -5.12 13.91
N LEU A 17 -32.86 -5.87 12.89
CA LEU A 17 -32.11 -6.97 12.30
C LEU A 17 -30.76 -6.49 11.73
N LEU A 18 -30.75 -5.35 11.03
CA LEU A 18 -29.53 -4.74 10.49
C LEU A 18 -28.56 -4.38 11.62
N VAL A 19 -29.05 -3.71 12.68
CA VAL A 19 -28.22 -3.31 13.83
C VAL A 19 -27.65 -4.53 14.56
N VAL A 20 -28.46 -5.56 14.82
CA VAL A 20 -28.00 -6.80 15.47
C VAL A 20 -26.97 -7.51 14.62
N THR A 21 -27.20 -7.61 13.30
CA THR A 21 -26.24 -8.20 12.35
C THR A 21 -24.94 -7.41 12.30
N PHE A 22 -25.03 -6.07 12.32
CA PHE A 22 -23.87 -5.18 12.36
C PHE A 22 -23.08 -5.35 13.66
N ILE A 23 -23.74 -5.37 14.82
CA ILE A 23 -23.08 -5.60 16.12
C ILE A 23 -22.42 -6.98 16.15
N TYR A 24 -23.10 -8.02 15.68
CA TYR A 24 -22.53 -9.37 15.57
C TYR A 24 -21.30 -9.40 14.65
N TYR A 25 -21.36 -8.70 13.52
CA TYR A 25 -20.22 -8.53 12.61
C TYR A 25 -19.05 -7.82 13.30
N LEU A 26 -19.29 -6.73 14.05
CA LEU A 26 -18.25 -6.02 14.80
C LEU A 26 -17.61 -6.91 15.88
N TYR A 27 -18.42 -7.69 16.59
CA TYR A 27 -17.94 -8.66 17.58
C TYR A 27 -17.04 -9.72 16.93
N ARG A 28 -17.48 -10.31 15.81
CA ARG A 28 -16.69 -11.24 14.99
C ARG A 28 -15.38 -10.60 14.51
N ALA A 29 -15.42 -9.35 14.05
CA ALA A 29 -14.25 -8.63 13.56
C ALA A 29 -13.21 -8.41 14.68
N ARG A 30 -13.64 -8.05 15.88
CA ARG A 30 -12.74 -7.92 17.05
C ARG A 30 -12.18 -9.27 17.51
N LYS A 31 -13.02 -10.30 17.60
CA LYS A 31 -12.61 -11.61 18.13
C LYS A 31 -11.64 -12.37 17.20
N ASN A 32 -11.75 -12.17 15.88
CA ASN A 32 -10.86 -12.81 14.91
C ASN A 32 -9.61 -11.96 14.62
N ASN A 33 -8.94 -11.48 15.67
CA ASN A 33 -7.64 -10.85 15.52
C ASN A 33 -6.57 -11.94 15.33
N ILE A 34 -6.07 -12.08 14.09
CA ILE A 34 -5.09 -13.10 13.74
C ILE A 34 -3.76 -12.84 14.43
N PHE A 35 -3.35 -11.58 14.58
CA PHE A 35 -2.08 -11.22 15.20
C PHE A 35 -2.06 -11.52 16.70
N HIS A 36 -3.19 -11.28 17.38
CA HIS A 36 -3.34 -11.68 18.78
C HIS A 36 -3.21 -13.21 18.94
N ARG A 37 -3.77 -14.00 18.01
CA ARG A 37 -3.64 -15.47 18.04
C ARG A 37 -2.22 -15.95 17.74
N LEU A 38 -1.48 -15.22 16.91
CA LEU A 38 -0.11 -15.53 16.52
C LEU A 38 0.94 -14.96 17.50
N GLY A 39 0.52 -14.22 18.53
CA GLY A 39 1.42 -13.55 19.47
C GLY A 39 2.21 -12.39 18.84
N VAL A 40 1.73 -11.84 17.72
CA VAL A 40 2.36 -10.71 17.04
C VAL A 40 1.84 -9.42 17.67
N PRO A 41 2.72 -8.52 18.15
CA PRO A 41 2.30 -7.27 18.76
C PRO A 41 1.76 -6.30 17.71
N GLY A 42 0.85 -5.42 18.12
CA GLY A 42 0.27 -4.41 17.24
C GLY A 42 -0.89 -3.67 17.89
N PRO A 43 -1.37 -2.60 17.24
CA PRO A 43 -2.51 -1.83 17.74
C PRO A 43 -3.78 -2.69 17.78
N GLU A 44 -4.70 -2.33 18.67
CA GLU A 44 -6.02 -2.94 18.69
C GLU A 44 -6.77 -2.66 17.39
N ARG A 45 -7.35 -3.72 16.81
CA ARG A 45 -8.09 -3.61 15.56
C ARG A 45 -9.31 -2.71 15.73
N ILE A 46 -9.32 -1.58 15.01
CA ILE A 46 -10.53 -0.79 14.78
C ILE A 46 -11.42 -1.53 13.75
N PRO A 47 -12.67 -1.89 14.08
CA PRO A 47 -13.56 -2.56 13.14
C PRO A 47 -13.82 -1.74 11.86
N VAL A 48 -13.95 -2.41 10.73
CA VAL A 48 -14.23 -1.85 9.38
C VAL A 48 -13.09 -0.99 8.80
N LEU A 49 -12.62 0.03 9.50
CA LEU A 49 -11.64 0.98 8.98
C LEU A 49 -10.18 0.60 9.23
N GLY A 50 -9.92 -0.32 10.17
CA GLY A 50 -8.54 -0.68 10.54
C GLY A 50 -7.72 0.56 10.93
N GLU A 51 -6.46 0.59 10.52
CA GLU A 51 -5.54 1.72 10.74
C GLU A 51 -5.68 2.84 9.70
N MET A 52 -6.57 2.70 8.71
CA MET A 52 -6.71 3.65 7.60
C MET A 52 -7.02 5.07 8.08
N PHE A 53 -7.75 5.21 9.20
CA PHE A 53 -8.02 6.51 9.80
C PHE A 53 -6.76 7.24 10.30
N HIS A 54 -5.82 6.51 10.89
CA HIS A 54 -4.56 7.09 11.38
C HIS A 54 -3.64 7.47 10.21
N VAL A 55 -3.63 6.66 9.15
CA VAL A 55 -2.91 6.93 7.90
C VAL A 55 -3.44 8.16 7.14
N ILE A 56 -4.74 8.43 7.22
CA ILE A 56 -5.30 9.64 6.60
C ILE A 56 -4.91 10.88 7.41
N ARG A 57 -4.85 10.78 8.75
CA ARG A 57 -4.49 11.91 9.63
C ARG A 57 -2.99 12.19 9.72
N LYS A 58 -2.15 11.17 9.62
CA LYS A 58 -0.68 11.26 9.61
C LYS A 58 -0.17 10.57 8.37
N HIS A 59 0.81 11.14 7.68
CA HIS A 59 1.48 10.44 6.57
C HIS A 59 1.92 9.02 6.98
N MET A 60 1.71 8.04 6.09
CA MET A 60 1.99 6.61 6.32
C MET A 60 3.34 6.38 6.98
N THR A 61 4.40 7.00 6.46
CA THR A 61 5.77 6.84 6.96
C THR A 61 5.93 7.22 8.43
N MET A 62 5.24 8.28 8.87
CA MET A 62 5.29 8.72 10.27
C MET A 62 4.53 7.74 11.17
N HIS A 63 3.36 7.27 10.72
CA HIS A 63 2.55 6.29 11.45
C HIS A 63 3.29 4.95 11.59
N ASP A 64 3.87 4.43 10.50
CA ASP A 64 4.67 3.19 10.53
C ASP A 64 5.87 3.31 11.48
N THR A 65 6.53 4.47 11.49
CA THR A 65 7.67 4.73 12.39
C THR A 65 7.22 4.71 13.85
N ASP A 66 6.09 5.34 14.18
CA ASP A 66 5.53 5.34 15.53
C ASP A 66 5.15 3.92 15.98
N LEU A 67 4.55 3.12 15.09
CA LEU A 67 4.19 1.73 15.38
C LEU A 67 5.42 0.86 15.64
N VAL A 68 6.47 0.97 14.84
CA VAL A 68 7.71 0.21 15.04
C VAL A 68 8.38 0.62 16.35
N ARG A 69 8.35 1.90 16.71
CA ARG A 69 8.86 2.39 18.01
C ARG A 69 8.09 1.81 19.20
N GLN A 70 6.77 1.66 19.07
CA GLN A 70 5.90 1.21 20.16
C GLN A 70 5.86 -0.32 20.31
N TYR A 71 5.76 -1.05 19.20
CA TYR A 71 5.50 -2.49 19.19
C TYR A 71 6.73 -3.33 18.79
N GLY A 72 7.82 -2.70 18.36
CA GLY A 72 9.06 -3.35 17.97
C GLY A 72 9.16 -3.63 16.48
N LYS A 73 10.04 -4.58 16.12
CA LYS A 73 10.47 -4.77 14.72
C LYS A 73 9.43 -5.44 13.81
N VAL A 74 8.44 -6.12 14.40
CA VAL A 74 7.41 -6.88 13.67
C VAL A 74 6.07 -6.49 14.27
N VAL A 75 5.23 -5.82 13.48
CA VAL A 75 3.96 -5.25 13.95
C VAL A 75 2.82 -5.75 13.07
N GLY A 76 1.80 -6.33 13.69
CA GLY A 76 0.55 -6.72 13.04
C GLY A 76 -0.38 -5.53 12.90
N ILE A 77 -0.76 -5.18 11.68
CA ILE A 77 -1.66 -4.06 11.37
C ILE A 77 -2.82 -4.51 10.47
N TYR A 78 -3.86 -3.70 10.38
CA TYR A 78 -5.00 -3.97 9.50
C TYR A 78 -5.23 -2.80 8.55
N GLU A 79 -5.21 -3.10 7.25
CA GLU A 79 -5.60 -2.19 6.19
C GLU A 79 -7.06 -2.46 5.84
N GLY A 80 -7.97 -1.67 6.41
CA GLY A 80 -9.39 -2.00 6.44
C GLY A 80 -9.62 -3.33 7.16
N THR A 81 -9.97 -4.37 6.41
CA THR A 81 -10.19 -5.73 6.94
C THR A 81 -9.05 -6.70 6.65
N ALA A 82 -8.10 -6.33 5.77
CA ALA A 82 -6.99 -7.18 5.38
C ALA A 82 -5.86 -7.13 6.43
N PRO A 83 -5.39 -8.28 6.94
CA PRO A 83 -4.22 -8.31 7.82
C PRO A 83 -2.95 -7.96 7.01
N ALA A 84 -2.12 -7.09 7.55
CA ALA A 84 -0.82 -6.74 6.99
C ALA A 84 0.25 -6.78 8.09
N LEU A 85 1.47 -7.14 7.72
CA LEU A 85 2.60 -7.23 8.65
C LEU A 85 3.62 -6.16 8.29
N LEU A 86 3.89 -5.26 9.24
CA LEU A 86 4.96 -4.28 9.14
C LEU A 86 6.24 -4.91 9.70
N VAL A 87 7.26 -5.02 8.86
CA VAL A 87 8.50 -5.73 9.18
C VAL A 87 9.70 -4.81 8.97
N THR A 88 10.48 -4.62 10.02
CA THR A 88 11.76 -3.89 10.00
C THR A 88 12.94 -4.75 10.47
N ASP A 89 12.68 -6.03 10.78
CA ASP A 89 13.72 -7.01 11.07
C ASP A 89 14.42 -7.45 9.77
N LEU A 90 15.75 -7.29 9.72
CA LEU A 90 16.53 -7.51 8.49
C LEU A 90 16.53 -8.97 8.03
N ASP A 91 16.46 -9.93 8.95
CA ASP A 91 16.45 -11.34 8.58
C ASP A 91 15.10 -11.72 7.96
N LEU A 92 14.00 -11.20 8.52
CA LEU A 92 12.67 -11.38 7.93
C LEU A 92 12.54 -10.65 6.59
N VAL A 93 13.04 -9.41 6.48
CA VAL A 93 13.05 -8.67 5.20
C VAL A 93 13.84 -9.42 4.14
N ARG A 94 15.01 -9.97 4.49
CA ARG A 94 15.81 -10.81 3.59
C ARG A 94 15.06 -12.08 3.19
N ASN A 95 14.35 -12.73 4.11
CA ASN A 95 13.57 -13.91 3.79
C ASN A 95 12.45 -13.55 2.79
N VAL A 96 11.63 -12.54 3.10
CA VAL A 96 10.50 -12.13 2.25
C VAL A 96 10.95 -11.65 0.86
N LEU A 97 11.97 -10.78 0.80
CA LEU A 97 12.37 -10.12 -0.46
C LEU A 97 13.36 -10.94 -1.30
N ILE A 98 14.07 -11.90 -0.70
CA ILE A 98 15.13 -12.65 -1.39
C ILE A 98 14.87 -14.15 -1.33
N LYS A 99 14.97 -14.77 -0.14
CA LYS A 99 14.96 -16.24 -0.02
C LYS A 99 13.62 -16.85 -0.46
N ASP A 100 12.52 -16.28 0.03
CA ASP A 100 11.16 -16.72 -0.18
C ASP A 100 10.42 -15.81 -1.16
N SER A 101 11.15 -15.07 -1.99
CA SER A 101 10.59 -14.14 -2.99
C SER A 101 9.59 -14.80 -3.95
N HIS A 102 9.70 -16.11 -4.17
CA HIS A 102 8.77 -16.91 -4.96
C HIS A 102 7.38 -17.09 -4.30
N VAL A 103 7.28 -16.90 -2.98
CA VAL A 103 6.01 -16.86 -2.22
C VAL A 103 5.43 -15.45 -2.24
N PHE A 104 6.28 -14.42 -2.23
CA PHE A 104 5.90 -13.00 -2.14
C PHE A 104 6.04 -12.25 -3.47
N ILE A 105 5.65 -12.88 -4.58
CA ILE A 105 5.85 -12.33 -5.95
C ILE A 105 4.99 -11.08 -6.18
N ASN A 106 3.76 -11.07 -5.68
CA ASN A 106 2.75 -10.09 -6.06
C ASN A 106 2.73 -8.86 -5.14
N ARG A 107 2.44 -7.69 -5.72
CA ARG A 107 2.30 -6.42 -4.99
C ARG A 107 0.84 -6.15 -4.66
N ARG A 108 0.58 -5.66 -3.45
CA ARG A 108 -0.74 -5.17 -3.03
C ARG A 108 -1.00 -3.75 -3.53
N GLY A 109 -2.27 -3.37 -3.67
CA GLY A 109 -2.67 -1.97 -3.96
C GLY A 109 -2.72 -1.57 -5.43
N MET A 110 -2.47 -2.51 -6.35
CA MET A 110 -2.56 -2.28 -7.81
C MET A 110 -3.87 -2.80 -8.42
N GLU A 111 -4.72 -3.42 -7.60
CA GLU A 111 -6.00 -3.98 -8.01
C GLU A 111 -6.97 -2.85 -8.35
N GLY A 112 -7.60 -2.91 -9.53
CA GLY A 112 -8.58 -1.91 -9.95
C GLY A 112 -7.98 -0.60 -10.48
N ILE A 113 -6.67 -0.53 -10.77
CA ILE A 113 -6.05 0.64 -11.42
C ILE A 113 -6.68 0.93 -12.80
N GLY A 114 -7.14 -0.13 -13.46
CA GLY A 114 -7.87 -0.10 -14.73
C GLY A 114 -7.06 0.42 -15.92
N GLY A 115 -7.64 0.26 -17.11
CA GLY A 115 -7.06 0.77 -18.35
C GLY A 115 -5.67 0.19 -18.67
N PRO A 116 -4.84 0.92 -19.45
CA PRO A 116 -3.52 0.43 -19.87
C PRO A 116 -2.56 0.11 -18.71
N LEU A 117 -2.76 0.70 -17.53
CA LEU A 117 -1.88 0.51 -16.36
C LEU A 117 -2.08 -0.85 -15.69
N GLU A 118 -3.20 -1.54 -15.94
CA GLU A 118 -3.44 -2.89 -15.45
C GLU A 118 -2.40 -3.89 -15.99
N HIS A 119 -1.85 -3.63 -17.18
CA HIS A 119 -0.80 -4.45 -17.80
C HIS A 119 0.62 -3.94 -17.51
N SER A 120 0.78 -2.99 -16.59
CA SER A 120 2.11 -2.49 -16.21
C SER A 120 2.88 -3.51 -15.37
N LEU A 121 4.20 -3.46 -15.42
CA LEU A 121 5.07 -4.38 -14.67
C LEU A 121 4.86 -4.34 -13.15
N ILE A 122 4.31 -3.26 -12.61
CA ILE A 122 4.00 -3.13 -11.18
C ILE A 122 2.64 -3.73 -10.81
N ALA A 123 1.74 -3.92 -11.78
CA ALA A 123 0.38 -4.44 -11.59
C ALA A 123 0.24 -5.93 -11.96
N LEU A 124 1.03 -6.41 -12.94
CA LEU A 124 1.04 -7.82 -13.35
C LEU A 124 1.36 -8.76 -12.18
N LYS A 125 0.80 -9.96 -12.23
CA LYS A 125 0.94 -10.99 -11.18
C LYS A 125 1.60 -12.25 -11.72
N ASP A 126 2.23 -13.00 -10.82
CA ASP A 126 2.71 -14.37 -11.03
C ASP A 126 3.55 -14.56 -12.31
N GLU A 127 3.18 -15.49 -13.19
CA GLU A 127 3.92 -15.82 -14.41
C GLU A 127 3.89 -14.69 -15.45
N GLU A 128 2.80 -13.92 -15.53
CA GLU A 128 2.73 -12.76 -16.45
C GLU A 128 3.78 -11.71 -16.07
N TRP A 129 3.92 -11.45 -14.77
CA TRP A 129 4.96 -10.59 -14.26
C TRP A 129 6.36 -11.14 -14.56
N LYS A 130 6.60 -12.44 -14.33
CA LYS A 130 7.91 -13.07 -14.62
C LYS A 130 8.28 -12.93 -16.10
N ASN A 131 7.33 -13.18 -16.98
CA ASN A 131 7.51 -13.08 -18.43
C ASN A 131 7.76 -11.63 -18.87
N ALA A 132 6.94 -10.69 -18.43
CA ALA A 132 7.16 -9.28 -18.75
C ALA A 132 8.50 -8.79 -18.20
N ARG A 133 8.88 -9.20 -16.98
CA ARG A 133 10.14 -8.82 -16.37
C ARG A 133 11.34 -9.38 -17.12
N SER A 134 11.29 -10.62 -17.61
CA SER A 134 12.39 -11.23 -18.37
C SER A 134 12.66 -10.50 -19.69
N ILE A 135 11.61 -9.95 -20.31
CA ILE A 135 11.69 -9.15 -21.53
C ILE A 135 12.28 -7.75 -21.26
N VAL A 136 11.85 -7.10 -20.17
CA VAL A 136 12.23 -5.70 -19.88
C VAL A 136 13.61 -5.59 -19.21
N SER A 137 14.00 -6.55 -18.37
CA SER A 137 15.23 -6.49 -17.58
C SER A 137 16.52 -6.28 -18.40
N PRO A 138 16.71 -6.91 -19.59
CA PRO A 138 17.90 -6.72 -20.42
C PRO A 138 18.14 -5.27 -20.88
N THR A 139 17.08 -4.45 -20.96
CA THR A 139 17.16 -3.02 -21.33
C THR A 139 18.00 -2.22 -20.34
N PHE A 140 18.07 -2.66 -19.08
CA PHE A 140 18.85 -2.01 -18.02
C PHE A 140 20.21 -2.67 -17.78
N SER A 141 20.72 -3.44 -18.74
CA SER A 141 22.08 -3.99 -18.65
C SER A 141 23.14 -2.90 -18.68
N SER A 142 24.30 -3.16 -18.07
CA SER A 142 25.42 -2.21 -18.01
C SER A 142 25.86 -1.71 -19.39
N ALA A 143 25.81 -2.55 -20.42
CA ALA A 143 26.15 -2.16 -21.79
C ALA A 143 25.14 -1.15 -22.37
N LYS A 144 23.84 -1.38 -22.16
CA LYS A 144 22.78 -0.47 -22.62
C LYS A 144 22.82 0.85 -21.86
N LEU A 145 23.01 0.80 -20.54
CA LEU A 145 23.19 2.01 -19.71
C LEU A 145 24.43 2.81 -20.14
N LYS A 146 25.56 2.15 -20.41
CA LYS A 146 26.76 2.83 -20.93
C LYS A 146 26.52 3.47 -22.29
N ALA A 147 25.74 2.84 -23.16
CA ALA A 147 25.37 3.43 -24.44
C ALA A 147 24.47 4.67 -24.29
N MET A 148 23.63 4.74 -23.24
CA MET A 148 22.80 5.90 -22.93
C MET A 148 23.56 7.04 -22.24
N TYR A 149 24.74 6.76 -21.70
CA TYR A 149 25.51 7.71 -20.88
C TYR A 149 25.73 9.06 -21.56
N THR A 150 26.10 9.06 -22.85
CA THR A 150 26.34 10.30 -23.60
C THR A 150 25.08 11.18 -23.65
N LEU A 151 23.93 10.60 -24.00
CA LEU A 151 22.66 11.33 -24.07
C LEU A 151 22.24 11.87 -22.70
N MET A 152 22.43 11.10 -21.63
CA MET A 152 22.16 11.58 -20.27
C MET A 152 23.07 12.76 -19.89
N GLY A 153 24.33 12.74 -20.34
CA GLY A 153 25.27 13.85 -20.19
C GLY A 153 24.79 15.12 -20.89
N GLU A 154 24.36 15.02 -22.14
CA GLU A 154 23.84 16.16 -22.92
C GLU A 154 22.61 16.81 -22.26
N VAL A 155 21.69 16.00 -21.74
CA VAL A 155 20.54 16.49 -20.96
C VAL A 155 20.99 17.17 -19.68
N GLY A 156 21.99 16.60 -18.99
CA GLY A 156 22.61 17.19 -17.81
C GLY A 156 23.29 18.53 -18.08
N ASP A 157 24.01 18.66 -19.18
CA ASP A 157 24.63 19.91 -19.63
C ASP A 157 23.58 20.97 -19.93
N THR A 158 22.52 20.59 -20.64
CA THR A 158 21.39 21.48 -20.92
C THR A 158 20.73 21.98 -19.63
N TYR A 159 20.52 21.07 -18.67
CA TYR A 159 19.96 21.43 -17.37
C TYR A 159 20.86 22.38 -16.59
N ARG A 160 22.18 22.13 -16.56
CA ARG A 160 23.17 23.02 -15.95
C ARG A 160 23.11 24.41 -16.56
N ASP A 161 23.11 24.52 -17.88
CA ASP A 161 23.16 25.80 -18.57
C ASP A 161 21.90 26.64 -18.28
N ARG A 162 20.74 25.99 -18.15
CA ARG A 162 19.52 26.64 -17.67
C ARG A 162 19.62 27.12 -16.23
N LEU A 163 20.20 26.33 -15.34
CA LEU A 163 20.41 26.78 -13.96
C LEU A 163 21.34 27.99 -13.88
N LEU A 164 22.39 28.03 -14.70
CA LEU A 164 23.31 29.18 -14.78
C LEU A 164 22.59 30.44 -15.30
N GLU A 165 21.73 30.29 -16.31
CA GLU A 165 20.92 31.40 -16.82
C GLU A 165 20.02 32.02 -15.74
N TYR A 166 19.35 31.18 -14.93
CA TYR A 166 18.53 31.66 -13.81
C TYR A 166 19.38 32.30 -12.71
N ALA A 167 20.56 31.74 -12.42
CA ALA A 167 21.49 32.29 -11.44
C ALA A 167 21.99 33.69 -11.84
N ASP A 168 22.36 33.88 -13.11
CA ASP A 168 22.82 35.16 -13.66
C ASP A 168 21.72 36.22 -13.61
N LYS A 169 20.47 35.82 -13.86
CA LYS A 169 19.29 36.68 -13.78
C LYS A 169 18.77 36.92 -12.36
N GLN A 170 19.34 36.23 -11.36
CA GLN A 170 18.86 36.20 -9.98
C GLN A 170 17.37 35.81 -9.87
N GLU A 171 16.93 34.91 -10.76
CA GLU A 171 15.56 34.42 -10.81
C GLU A 171 15.40 33.14 -9.98
N LEU A 172 14.22 32.96 -9.39
CA LEU A 172 13.88 31.74 -8.67
C LEU A 172 13.69 30.59 -9.65
N PHE A 173 14.50 29.54 -9.50
CA PHE A 173 14.33 28.29 -10.22
C PHE A 173 13.47 27.32 -9.40
N ASN A 174 12.29 26.95 -9.91
CA ASN A 174 11.45 25.94 -9.27
C ASN A 174 11.86 24.53 -9.72
N ILE A 175 12.20 23.68 -8.75
CA ILE A 175 12.60 22.28 -8.95
C ILE A 175 11.39 21.34 -8.89
N ASN A 176 10.24 21.82 -8.38
CA ASN A 176 9.02 21.04 -8.19
C ASN A 176 8.08 21.09 -9.40
#